data_AF-A0A1V6QLT9-F1
#
_entry.id   AF-A0A1V6QLT9-F1
#
_cell.length_a   1.000
_cell.length_b   1.000
_cell.length_c   1.000
_cell.angle_alpha   90.00
_cell.angle_beta   90.00
_cell.angle_gamma   90.00
#
_symmetry.space_group_name_H-M   'P 1'
#
loop_
_entity.id
_entity.type
_entity.pdbx_description
1 polymer ?
#
loop_
_entity_poly.entity_id
_entity_poly.type
_entity_poly.pdbx_seq_one_letter_code
_entity_poly.pdbx_strand_id
1 'polypeptide(L)'
;VSADFQSIQSPGPLEIPGPRDKAVKEYGEWQVSNVTDDTLKAAFREICDMMIDNGLDLEQVYKDQDPEFFIGRGIKIGIAR
;
A
#
# COMPACT_ATOMS: atom_id res chain seq x y z
N VAL A 1 -34.07 -4.62 19.01
CA VAL A 1 -32.60 -4.47 19.06
C VAL A 1 -32.13 -4.17 17.65
N SER A 2 -31.94 -2.89 17.33
CA SER A 2 -31.44 -2.48 16.01
C SER A 2 -29.93 -2.70 16.04
N ALA A 3 -29.43 -3.56 15.16
CA ALA A 3 -28.00 -3.74 14.99
C ALA A 3 -27.47 -2.47 14.31
N ASP A 4 -26.71 -1.68 15.05
CA ASP A 4 -25.88 -0.63 14.48
C ASP A 4 -24.86 -1.31 13.56
N PHE A 5 -25.17 -1.36 12.27
CA PHE A 5 -24.18 -1.60 11.23
C PHE A 5 -23.19 -0.45 11.36
N GLN A 6 -22.06 -0.70 12.03
CA GLN A 6 -20.92 0.19 11.99
C GLN A 6 -20.59 0.37 10.51
N SER A 7 -20.99 1.52 9.97
CA SER A 7 -20.46 2.04 8.72
C SER A 7 -18.95 2.01 8.90
N ILE A 8 -18.28 1.09 8.19
CA ILE A 8 -16.82 1.11 8.08
C ILE A 8 -16.55 2.45 7.43
N GLN A 9 -16.18 3.44 8.24
CA GLN A 9 -15.88 4.76 7.74
C GLN A 9 -14.76 4.56 6.74
N SER A 10 -15.04 4.78 5.45
CA SER A 10 -13.99 4.89 4.46
C SER A 10 -12.98 5.89 5.03
N PRO A 11 -11.69 5.55 5.07
CA PRO A 11 -10.71 6.45 5.61
C PRO A 11 -10.84 7.82 4.94
N GLY A 12 -10.71 8.88 5.72
CA GLY A 12 -10.66 10.23 5.17
C GLY A 12 -9.54 10.34 4.11
N PRO A 13 -9.60 11.33 3.20
CA PRO A 13 -8.57 11.53 2.20
C PRO A 13 -7.17 11.57 2.84
N LEU A 14 -6.20 10.91 2.21
CA LEU A 14 -4.80 11.07 2.61
C LEU A 14 -4.27 12.37 2.00
N GLU A 15 -3.93 13.34 2.85
CA GLU A 15 -3.23 14.56 2.41
C GLU A 15 -1.75 14.25 2.16
N ILE A 16 -1.45 13.72 0.98
CA ILE A 16 -0.08 13.39 0.57
C ILE A 16 0.47 14.54 -0.27
N PRO A 17 1.50 15.26 0.20
CA PRO A 17 2.05 16.38 -0.53
C PRO A 17 2.85 15.92 -1.76
N GLY A 18 2.84 16.74 -2.81
CA GLY A 18 3.66 16.54 -4.00
C GLY A 18 3.09 15.54 -5.02
N PRO A 19 3.88 15.18 -6.05
CA PRO A 19 3.46 14.24 -7.08
C PRO A 19 3.24 12.83 -6.54
N ARG A 20 2.19 12.15 -7.02
CA ARG A 20 1.77 10.82 -6.56
C ARG A 20 2.83 9.74 -6.75
N ASP A 21 3.45 9.71 -7.93
CA ASP A 21 4.53 8.77 -8.26
C ASP A 21 5.76 8.96 -7.38
N LYS A 22 6.11 10.22 -7.08
CA LYS A 22 7.20 10.55 -6.15
C LYS A 22 6.88 10.08 -4.73
N ALA A 23 5.65 10.29 -4.26
CA ALA A 23 5.23 9.84 -2.94
C ALA A 23 5.28 8.32 -2.79
N VAL A 24 4.91 7.55 -3.83
CA VAL A 24 5.05 6.09 -3.83
C VAL A 24 6.51 5.66 -3.68
N LYS A 25 7.44 6.33 -4.40
CA LYS A 25 8.88 6.04 -4.29
C LYS A 25 9.43 6.33 -2.89
N GLU A 26 9.11 7.50 -2.36
CA GLU A 26 9.56 7.91 -1.01
C GLU A 26 9.00 6.97 0.07
N TYR A 27 7.75 6.52 -0.09
CA TYR A 27 7.16 5.52 0.81
C TYR A 27 7.87 4.16 0.72
N GLY A 28 8.24 3.72 -0.48
CA GLY A 28 9.03 2.51 -0.68
C GLY A 28 10.41 2.58 -0.02
N GLU A 29 11.10 3.70 -0.17
CA GLU A 29 12.38 3.95 0.52
C GLU A 29 12.21 3.93 2.04
N TRP A 30 11.14 4.53 2.54
CA TRP A 30 10.81 4.48 3.96
C TRP A 30 10.55 3.04 4.42
N GLN A 31 9.74 2.24 3.72
CA GLN A 31 9.50 0.83 4.07
C GLN A 31 10.80 0.02 4.11
N VAL A 32 11.66 0.19 3.12
CA VAL A 32 12.99 -0.45 3.06
C VAL A 32 13.88 -0.07 4.25
N SER A 33 13.81 1.19 4.72
CA SER A 33 14.60 1.65 5.88
C SER A 33 14.13 1.06 7.21
N ASN A 34 12.89 0.56 7.29
CA ASN A 34 12.30 -0.03 8.50
C ASN A 34 12.54 -1.53 8.63
N VAL A 35 13.22 -2.17 7.67
CA VAL A 35 13.55 -3.60 7.71
C VAL A 35 15.03 -3.86 7.45
N THR A 36 15.57 -4.88 8.12
CA THR A 36 16.95 -5.32 7.89
C THR A 36 17.05 -6.50 6.93
N ASP A 37 16.00 -7.30 6.83
CA ASP A 37 15.93 -8.47 5.94
C ASP A 37 15.87 -8.07 4.47
N ASP A 38 16.81 -8.58 3.67
CA ASP A 38 16.94 -8.20 2.26
C ASP A 38 15.79 -8.74 1.38
N THR A 39 15.11 -9.81 1.79
CA THR A 39 13.93 -10.32 1.09
C THR A 39 12.75 -9.36 1.27
N LEU A 40 12.55 -8.84 2.48
CA LEU A 40 11.52 -7.82 2.74
C LEU A 40 11.83 -6.52 1.99
N LYS A 41 13.09 -6.07 1.99
CA LYS A 41 13.49 -4.88 1.22
C LYS A 41 13.19 -5.06 -0.27
N ALA A 42 13.52 -6.22 -0.85
CA ALA A 42 13.24 -6.50 -2.25
C ALA A 42 11.73 -6.48 -2.53
N ALA A 43 10.93 -7.11 -1.68
CA ALA A 43 9.48 -7.15 -1.82
C ALA A 43 8.83 -5.75 -1.74
N PHE A 44 9.28 -4.89 -0.82
CA PHE A 44 8.75 -3.52 -0.75
C PHE A 44 9.08 -2.69 -1.99
N ARG A 45 10.29 -2.84 -2.55
CA ARG A 45 10.65 -2.20 -3.82
C ARG A 45 9.76 -2.69 -4.96
N GLU A 46 9.57 -4.01 -5.06
CA GLU A 46 8.72 -4.64 -6.07
C GLU A 46 7.26 -4.16 -5.98
N ILE A 47 6.70 -4.04 -4.77
CA ILE A 47 5.35 -3.49 -4.55
C ILE A 47 5.27 -2.04 -5.04
N CYS A 48 6.25 -1.20 -4.70
CA CYS A 48 6.26 0.20 -5.14
C CYS A 48 6.39 0.34 -6.65
N ASP A 49 7.25 -0.45 -7.28
CA ASP A 49 7.37 -0.48 -8.75
C ASP A 49 6.04 -0.93 -9.39
N MET A 50 5.41 -1.96 -8.83
CA MET A 50 4.10 -2.44 -9.27
C MET A 50 2.99 -1.40 -9.11
N MET A 51 2.99 -0.62 -8.02
CA MET A 51 2.05 0.49 -7.84
C MET A 51 2.22 1.53 -8.95
N ILE A 52 3.46 1.94 -9.23
CA ILE A 52 3.77 2.92 -10.28
C ILE A 52 3.36 2.39 -11.66
N ASP A 53 3.71 1.15 -11.98
CA ASP A 53 3.41 0.51 -13.27
C ASP A 53 1.90 0.38 -13.52
N ASN A 54 1.10 0.21 -12.47
CA ASN A 54 -0.36 0.11 -12.56
C ASN A 54 -1.06 1.45 -12.31
N GLY A 55 -0.32 2.54 -12.14
CA GLY A 55 -0.88 3.88 -11.89
C GLY A 55 -1.60 4.01 -10.55
N LEU A 56 -1.28 3.16 -9.57
CA LEU A 56 -1.83 3.20 -8.22
C LEU A 56 -1.06 4.19 -7.36
N ASP A 57 -1.77 5.13 -6.76
CA ASP A 57 -1.22 6.00 -5.72
C ASP A 57 -1.49 5.47 -4.30
N LEU A 58 -0.80 6.06 -3.32
CA LEU A 58 -0.93 5.67 -1.90
C LEU A 58 -2.35 5.89 -1.34
N GLU A 59 -3.10 6.86 -1.86
CA GLU A 59 -4.47 7.12 -1.41
C GLU A 59 -5.42 6.02 -1.89
N GLN A 60 -5.30 5.59 -3.14
CA GLN A 60 -6.05 4.47 -3.70
C GLN A 60 -5.75 3.18 -2.95
N VAL A 61 -4.46 2.84 -2.78
CA VAL A 61 -4.06 1.64 -2.04
C VAL A 61 -4.59 1.64 -0.60
N TYR A 62 -4.53 2.81 0.07
CA TYR A 62 -5.05 2.95 1.43
C TYR A 62 -6.57 2.81 1.52
N LYS A 63 -7.31 3.28 0.52
CA LYS A 63 -8.79 3.18 0.48
C LYS A 63 -9.27 1.80 0.07
N ASP A 64 -8.63 1.19 -0.91
CA ASP A 64 -9.05 -0.09 -1.47
C ASP A 64 -8.74 -1.22 -0.49
N GLN A 65 -7.63 -1.13 0.26
CA GLN A 65 -7.17 -2.17 1.20
C GLN A 65 -7.28 -3.57 0.60
N ASP A 66 -6.86 -3.72 -0.66
CA ASP A 66 -6.97 -4.96 -1.42
C ASP A 66 -5.63 -5.71 -1.44
N PRO A 67 -5.35 -6.57 -0.43
CA PRO A 67 -4.14 -7.38 -0.43
C PRO A 67 -4.16 -8.43 -1.56
N GLU A 68 -5.33 -8.83 -2.07
CA GLU A 68 -5.44 -9.88 -3.08
C GLU A 68 -4.84 -9.45 -4.43
N PHE A 69 -4.89 -8.16 -4.75
CA PHE A 69 -4.19 -7.60 -5.91
C PHE A 69 -2.70 -7.93 -5.91
N PHE A 70 -2.03 -7.75 -4.76
CA PHE A 70 -0.60 -8.00 -4.61
C PHE A 70 -0.29 -9.49 -4.46
N ILE A 71 -1.13 -10.23 -3.71
CA ILE A 71 -0.99 -11.68 -3.54
C ILE A 71 -1.10 -12.40 -4.89
N GLY A 72 -2.05 -12.00 -5.75
CA GLY A 72 -2.21 -12.53 -7.09
C GLY A 72 -0.99 -12.35 -8.00
N ARG A 73 -0.05 -11.48 -7.60
CA ARG A 73 1.22 -11.22 -8.29
C ARG A 73 2.44 -11.80 -7.58
N GLY A 74 2.23 -12.63 -6.56
CA GLY A 74 3.29 -13.39 -5.88
C GLY A 74 3.77 -12.79 -4.56
N ILE A 75 3.20 -11.67 -4.11
CA ILE A 75 3.56 -11.06 -2.83
C ILE A 75 3.00 -11.88 -1.67
N LYS A 76 3.81 -12.11 -0.64
CA LYS A 76 3.38 -12.83 0.57
C LYS A 76 2.34 -11.99 1.33
N ILE A 77 1.30 -12.64 1.84
CA ILE A 77 0.17 -11.99 2.55
C ILE A 77 0.59 -11.04 3.68
N GLY A 78 1.67 -11.32 4.41
CA GLY A 78 2.15 -10.44 5.48
C GLY A 78 2.77 -9.14 4.98
N ILE A 79 3.25 -9.11 3.73
CA ILE A 79 3.84 -7.93 3.07
C ILE A 79 2.74 -7.14 2.32
N ALA A 80 1.71 -7.82 1.82
CA ALA A 80 0.59 -7.23 1.10
C ALA A 80 -0.43 -6.49 1.99
N ARG A 81 -0.27 -6.50 3.31
CA ARG A 81 -1.17 -5.87 4.30
C ARG A 81 -0.57 -4.60 4.84
#